data_AF-D2B6G2-F1
#
_entry.id   AF-D2B6G2-F1
#
_cell.length_a   1.000
_cell.length_b   1.000
_cell.length_c   1.000
_cell.angle_alpha   90.00
_cell.angle_beta   90.00
_cell.angle_gamma   90.00
#
_symmetry.space_group_name_H-M   'P 1'
#
loop_
_entity.id
_entity.type
_entity.pdbx_description
1 polymer ?
#
loop_
_entity_poly.entity_id
_entity_poly.type
_entity_poly.pdbx_seq_one_letter_code
_entity_poly.pdbx_strand_id
1 'polypeptide(L)'
;MHLTPREQERLTIFTVAELARRRRSRGRRLNAPEAIALICDEILEQAWDGASLEEVVSAAQTLLTAGDVMDGVPSLVTHVQVEALFPNGTALVAVDAPFGPAAGQGPGWVEAGEGSVELNAGRERRTLPVLNEGDRTVYVSSHFPLTEVNAALAFDRERAAGMRLDIPAGTATAFPPGETLEVEVVVRSS
;
A
#
# COMPACT_ATOMS: atom_id res chain seq x y z
N MET A 1 -37.23 -9.22 7.54
CA MET A 1 -35.92 -9.10 8.21
C MET A 1 -35.62 -7.63 8.41
N HIS A 2 -34.99 -7.26 9.51
CA HIS A 2 -34.47 -5.91 9.73
C HIS A 2 -32.98 -5.91 9.40
N LEU A 3 -32.67 -5.70 8.12
CA LEU A 3 -31.29 -5.73 7.64
C LEU A 3 -30.58 -4.42 7.97
N THR A 4 -29.43 -4.54 8.62
CA THR A 4 -28.49 -3.43 8.81
C THR A 4 -27.95 -2.94 7.45
N PRO A 5 -27.44 -1.70 7.37
CA PRO A 5 -26.81 -1.19 6.14
C PRO A 5 -25.69 -2.12 5.62
N ARG A 6 -24.86 -2.67 6.51
CA ARG A 6 -23.79 -3.61 6.17
C ARG A 6 -24.32 -4.90 5.54
N GLU A 7 -25.43 -5.44 6.06
CA GLU A 7 -26.06 -6.63 5.46
C GLU A 7 -26.67 -6.31 4.09
N GLN A 8 -27.20 -5.11 3.88
CA GLN A 8 -27.68 -4.67 2.56
C GLN A 8 -26.54 -4.51 1.56
N GLU A 9 -25.39 -4.00 1.98
CA GLU A 9 -24.17 -3.92 1.17
C GLU A 9 -23.66 -5.32 0.79
N ARG A 10 -23.65 -6.27 1.75
CA ARG A 10 -23.32 -7.68 1.47
C ARG A 10 -24.22 -8.27 0.39
N LEU A 11 -25.53 -8.05 0.46
CA LEU A 11 -26.48 -8.50 -0.56
C LEU A 11 -26.24 -7.84 -1.92
N THR A 12 -25.79 -6.58 -1.94
CA THR A 12 -25.44 -5.88 -3.18
C THR A 12 -24.20 -6.51 -3.82
N ILE A 13 -23.15 -6.77 -3.05
CA ILE A 13 -21.94 -7.48 -3.52
C ILE A 13 -22.33 -8.83 -4.12
N PHE A 14 -23.09 -9.63 -3.36
CA PHE A 14 -23.58 -10.94 -3.81
C PHE A 14 -24.34 -10.85 -5.14
N THR A 15 -25.22 -9.86 -5.28
CA THR A 15 -26.01 -9.67 -6.51
C THR A 15 -25.12 -9.38 -7.74
N VAL A 16 -24.08 -8.56 -7.57
CA VAL A 16 -23.13 -8.27 -8.65
C VAL A 16 -22.23 -9.48 -8.93
N ALA A 17 -21.79 -10.21 -7.90
CA ALA A 17 -21.02 -11.45 -8.05
C ALA A 17 -21.79 -12.52 -8.82
N GLU A 18 -23.08 -12.71 -8.51
CA GLU A 18 -23.96 -13.62 -9.25
C GLU A 18 -24.13 -13.23 -10.72
N LEU A 19 -24.27 -11.92 -10.99
CA LEU A 19 -24.27 -11.41 -12.36
C LEU A 19 -22.95 -11.71 -13.08
N ALA A 20 -21.81 -11.54 -12.39
CA ALA A 20 -20.48 -11.85 -12.90
C ALA A 20 -20.33 -13.35 -13.21
N ARG A 21 -20.71 -14.25 -12.28
CA ARG A 21 -20.71 -15.71 -12.48
C ARG A 21 -21.51 -16.11 -13.72
N ARG A 22 -22.72 -15.56 -13.90
CA ARG A 22 -23.59 -15.81 -15.07
C ARG A 22 -23.03 -15.28 -16.39
N ARG A 23 -22.21 -14.24 -16.37
CA ARG A 23 -21.53 -13.71 -17.56
C ARG A 23 -20.29 -14.55 -17.88
N ARG A 24 -19.47 -14.86 -16.87
CA ARG A 24 -18.28 -15.71 -17.00
C ARG A 24 -18.62 -17.11 -17.50
N SER A 25 -19.71 -17.73 -17.01
CA SER A 25 -20.16 -19.05 -17.47
C SER A 25 -20.55 -19.09 -18.96
N ARG A 26 -20.82 -17.94 -19.58
CA ARG A 26 -21.05 -17.78 -21.02
C ARG A 26 -19.79 -17.34 -21.78
N GLY A 27 -18.61 -17.46 -21.16
CA GLY A 27 -17.33 -17.10 -21.75
C GLY A 27 -17.09 -15.59 -21.88
N ARG A 28 -17.79 -14.76 -21.09
CA ARG A 28 -17.53 -13.30 -21.07
C ARG A 28 -16.39 -12.97 -20.12
N ARG A 29 -15.51 -12.08 -20.57
CA ARG A 29 -14.50 -11.41 -19.74
C ARG A 29 -15.19 -10.38 -18.83
N LEU A 30 -14.80 -10.32 -17.57
CA LEU A 30 -15.40 -9.46 -16.55
C LEU A 30 -14.84 -8.04 -16.59
N ASN A 31 -15.69 -7.04 -16.37
CA ASN A 31 -15.24 -5.67 -16.11
C ASN A 31 -14.78 -5.50 -14.65
N ALA A 32 -14.26 -4.32 -14.30
CA ALA A 32 -13.73 -4.05 -12.96
C ALA A 32 -14.76 -4.26 -11.83
N PRO A 33 -15.96 -3.65 -11.84
CA PRO A 33 -16.98 -3.91 -10.81
C PRO A 33 -17.36 -5.38 -10.65
N GLU A 34 -17.45 -6.13 -11.76
CA GLU A 34 -17.77 -7.56 -11.72
C GLU A 34 -16.66 -8.40 -11.10
N ALA A 35 -15.42 -8.13 -11.49
CA ALA A 35 -14.25 -8.83 -10.95
C ALA A 35 -14.08 -8.55 -9.45
N ILE A 36 -14.21 -7.29 -9.03
CA ILE A 36 -14.18 -6.88 -7.63
C ILE A 36 -15.28 -7.59 -6.84
N ALA A 37 -16.53 -7.54 -7.31
CA ALA A 37 -17.63 -8.16 -6.59
C ALA A 37 -17.45 -9.68 -6.45
N LEU A 38 -16.97 -10.35 -7.51
CA LEU A 38 -16.74 -11.80 -7.48
C LEU A 38 -15.61 -12.18 -6.50
N ILE A 39 -14.53 -11.40 -6.46
CA ILE A 39 -13.43 -11.59 -5.49
C ILE A 39 -13.92 -11.34 -4.06
N CYS A 40 -14.64 -10.23 -3.83
CA CYS A 40 -15.19 -9.93 -2.51
C CYS A 40 -16.16 -11.04 -2.05
N ASP A 41 -16.98 -11.56 -2.95
CA ASP A 41 -17.92 -12.62 -2.61
C ASP A 41 -17.21 -13.92 -2.23
N GLU A 42 -16.15 -14.31 -2.96
CA GLU A 42 -15.30 -15.45 -2.60
C GLU A 42 -14.67 -15.27 -1.22
N ILE A 43 -14.11 -14.09 -0.94
CA ILE A 43 -13.52 -13.77 0.37
C ILE A 43 -14.54 -13.97 1.49
N LEU A 44 -15.75 -13.45 1.28
CA LEU A 44 -16.80 -13.43 2.29
C LEU A 44 -17.36 -14.83 2.55
N GLU A 45 -17.50 -15.68 1.52
CA GLU A 45 -17.94 -17.06 1.68
C GLU A 45 -16.85 -17.93 2.35
N GLN A 46 -15.58 -17.80 1.94
CA GLN A 46 -14.47 -18.54 2.57
C GLN A 46 -14.31 -18.17 4.06
N ALA A 47 -14.42 -16.88 4.39
CA ALA A 47 -14.38 -16.43 5.78
C ALA A 47 -15.58 -16.98 6.59
N TRP A 48 -16.76 -17.03 5.99
CA TRP A 48 -17.97 -17.60 6.59
C TRP A 48 -17.81 -19.10 6.87
N ASP A 49 -17.17 -19.82 5.95
CA ASP A 49 -16.87 -21.25 6.08
C ASP A 49 -15.72 -21.55 7.06
N GLY A 50 -15.10 -20.51 7.61
CA GLY A 50 -14.08 -20.62 8.66
C GLY A 50 -12.67 -20.86 8.16
N ALA A 51 -12.39 -20.59 6.88
CA ALA A 51 -11.02 -20.57 6.36
C ALA A 51 -10.17 -19.52 7.11
N SER A 52 -8.87 -19.78 7.23
CA SER A 52 -7.92 -18.83 7.79
C SER A 52 -7.72 -17.63 6.86
N LEU A 53 -7.26 -16.50 7.40
CA LEU A 53 -6.99 -15.29 6.60
C LEU A 53 -6.04 -15.59 5.42
N GLU A 54 -5.02 -16.41 5.63
CA GLU A 54 -4.06 -16.80 4.60
C GLU A 54 -4.73 -17.61 3.48
N GLU A 55 -5.58 -18.58 3.83
CA GLU A 55 -6.33 -19.38 2.87
C GLU A 55 -7.32 -18.53 2.07
N VAL A 56 -8.02 -17.61 2.73
CA VAL A 56 -8.94 -16.67 2.09
C VAL A 56 -8.22 -15.79 1.06
N VAL A 57 -7.07 -15.22 1.44
CA VAL A 57 -6.27 -14.37 0.53
C VAL A 57 -5.76 -15.20 -0.65
N SER A 58 -5.25 -16.41 -0.40
CA SER A 58 -4.74 -17.32 -1.44
C SER A 58 -5.83 -17.73 -2.43
N ALA A 59 -7.03 -18.09 -1.94
CA ALA A 59 -8.18 -18.41 -2.78
C ALA A 59 -8.59 -17.22 -3.65
N ALA A 60 -8.66 -16.02 -3.06
CA ALA A 60 -9.00 -14.80 -3.78
C ALA A 60 -7.99 -14.45 -4.89
N GLN A 61 -6.69 -14.64 -4.65
CA GLN A 61 -5.62 -14.40 -5.64
C GLN A 61 -5.61 -15.39 -6.80
N THR A 62 -6.23 -16.57 -6.62
CA THR A 62 -6.25 -17.64 -7.63
C THR A 62 -7.60 -17.80 -8.32
N LEU A 63 -8.62 -17.05 -7.88
CA LEU A 63 -9.99 -17.11 -8.40
C LEU A 63 -10.12 -16.66 -9.87
N LEU A 64 -9.39 -15.61 -10.24
CA LEU A 64 -9.42 -14.97 -11.55
C LEU A 64 -8.01 -14.74 -12.08
N THR A 65 -7.82 -14.98 -13.37
CA THR A 65 -6.60 -14.65 -14.10
C THR A 65 -6.80 -13.39 -14.93
N ALA A 66 -5.70 -12.81 -15.45
CA ALA A 66 -5.78 -11.70 -16.41
C ALA A 66 -6.62 -12.04 -17.66
N GLY A 67 -6.75 -13.34 -18.02
CA GLY A 67 -7.59 -13.80 -19.13
C GLY A 67 -9.09 -13.77 -18.83
N ASP A 68 -9.49 -13.79 -17.56
CA ASP A 68 -10.89 -13.80 -17.13
C ASP A 68 -11.52 -12.39 -17.11
N VAL A 69 -10.69 -11.35 -17.13
CA VAL A 69 -11.12 -9.94 -17.02
C VAL A 69 -10.81 -9.17 -18.30
N MET A 70 -11.53 -8.08 -18.57
CA MET A 70 -11.33 -7.21 -19.74
C MET A 70 -9.94 -6.54 -19.74
N ASP A 71 -9.49 -6.09 -20.91
CA ASP A 71 -8.22 -5.39 -21.03
C ASP A 71 -8.18 -4.12 -20.16
N GLY A 72 -7.03 -3.85 -19.53
CA GLY A 72 -6.85 -2.73 -18.61
C GLY A 72 -7.40 -2.95 -17.20
N VAL A 73 -8.28 -3.94 -16.97
CA VAL A 73 -8.78 -4.26 -15.61
C VAL A 73 -7.65 -4.65 -14.65
N PRO A 74 -6.65 -5.50 -15.03
CA PRO A 74 -5.55 -5.83 -14.12
C PRO A 74 -4.69 -4.63 -13.69
N SER A 75 -4.61 -3.59 -14.52
CA SER A 75 -3.88 -2.36 -14.21
C SER A 75 -4.72 -1.39 -13.37
N LEU A 76 -6.05 -1.44 -13.49
CA LEU A 76 -6.99 -0.58 -12.76
C LEU A 76 -7.28 -1.11 -11.35
N VAL A 77 -7.41 -2.43 -11.21
CA VAL A 77 -7.78 -3.10 -9.96
C VAL A 77 -6.54 -3.80 -9.42
N THR A 78 -5.68 -3.03 -8.77
CA THR A 78 -4.41 -3.51 -8.20
C THR A 78 -4.57 -4.07 -6.79
N HIS A 79 -5.64 -3.69 -6.10
CA HIS A 79 -5.93 -4.10 -4.74
C HIS A 79 -7.44 -4.20 -4.52
N VAL A 80 -7.89 -5.23 -3.81
CA VAL A 80 -9.29 -5.41 -3.41
C VAL A 80 -9.35 -5.59 -1.89
N GLN A 81 -10.26 -4.86 -1.24
CA GLN A 81 -10.46 -4.92 0.20
C GLN A 81 -11.92 -5.12 0.55
N VAL A 82 -12.18 -5.99 1.52
CA VAL A 82 -13.51 -6.18 2.08
C VAL A 82 -13.43 -6.64 3.54
N GLU A 83 -14.33 -6.13 4.37
CA GLU A 83 -14.48 -6.61 5.75
C GLU A 83 -15.28 -7.90 5.77
N ALA A 84 -14.64 -8.99 6.18
CA ALA A 84 -15.25 -10.30 6.28
C ALA A 84 -15.46 -10.74 7.73
N LEU A 85 -16.55 -11.48 7.97
CA LEU A 85 -16.86 -12.06 9.28
C LEU A 85 -16.27 -13.46 9.34
N PHE A 86 -15.26 -13.64 10.18
CA PHE A 86 -14.66 -14.92 10.52
C PHE A 86 -15.26 -15.47 11.83
N PRO A 87 -15.04 -16.76 12.16
CA PRO A 87 -15.48 -17.34 13.44
C PRO A 87 -14.96 -16.60 14.68
N ASN A 88 -13.82 -15.92 14.58
CA ASN A 88 -13.20 -15.14 15.65
C ASN A 88 -13.51 -13.63 15.60
N GLY A 89 -14.35 -13.17 14.68
CA GLY A 89 -14.76 -11.77 14.55
C GLY A 89 -14.59 -11.21 13.14
N THR A 90 -14.80 -9.90 13.00
CA THR A 90 -14.60 -9.22 11.71
C THR A 90 -13.13 -8.87 11.51
N ALA A 91 -12.62 -9.08 10.30
CA ALA A 91 -11.32 -8.61 9.86
C ALA A 91 -11.39 -7.99 8.46
N LEU A 92 -10.54 -7.00 8.20
CA LEU A 92 -10.31 -6.49 6.85
C LEU A 92 -9.44 -7.49 6.10
N VAL A 93 -9.95 -8.03 4.98
CA VAL A 93 -9.18 -8.85 4.06
C VAL A 93 -8.71 -7.95 2.92
N ALA A 94 -7.41 -7.98 2.65
CA ALA A 94 -6.73 -7.17 1.65
C ALA A 94 -6.02 -8.09 0.67
N VAL A 95 -6.39 -7.99 -0.61
CA VAL A 95 -5.85 -8.83 -1.69
C VAL A 95 -5.11 -7.94 -2.68
N ASP A 96 -3.78 -8.03 -2.62
CA ASP A 96 -2.89 -7.43 -3.60
C ASP A 96 -2.83 -8.25 -4.88
N ALA A 97 -2.76 -7.55 -6.01
CA ALA A 97 -2.53 -8.11 -7.34
C ALA A 97 -3.47 -9.32 -7.63
N PRO A 98 -4.81 -9.14 -7.54
CA PRO A 98 -5.77 -10.25 -7.57
C PRO A 98 -5.83 -11.02 -8.91
N PHE A 99 -5.14 -10.53 -9.95
CA PHE A 99 -5.06 -11.18 -11.27
C PHE A 99 -3.63 -11.59 -11.63
N GLY A 100 -2.72 -11.61 -10.64
CA GLY A 100 -1.27 -11.69 -10.85
C GLY A 100 -0.60 -10.32 -10.99
N PRO A 101 0.71 -10.28 -11.29
CA PRO A 101 1.47 -9.04 -11.41
C PRO A 101 0.82 -8.04 -12.36
N ALA A 102 0.80 -6.77 -11.97
CA ALA A 102 0.14 -5.71 -12.75
C ALA A 102 0.63 -5.71 -14.20
N ALA A 103 -0.30 -5.87 -15.14
CA ALA A 103 0.02 -5.93 -16.56
C ALA A 103 0.17 -4.52 -17.13
N GLY A 104 1.41 -4.14 -17.46
CA GLY A 104 1.76 -3.13 -18.48
C GLY A 104 1.10 -1.74 -18.41
N GLN A 105 1.05 -1.10 -19.58
CA GLN A 105 0.51 0.25 -19.78
C GLN A 105 -1.03 0.23 -19.82
N GLY A 106 -1.66 0.27 -18.65
CA GLY A 106 -3.12 0.34 -18.52
C GLY A 106 -3.69 1.77 -18.50
N PRO A 107 -5.02 1.91 -18.26
CA PRO A 107 -5.65 3.21 -18.07
C PRO A 107 -4.94 4.03 -16.98
N GLY A 108 -4.60 5.28 -17.29
CA GLY A 108 -3.87 6.16 -16.37
C GLY A 108 -2.36 5.90 -16.29
N TRP A 109 -1.80 5.08 -17.18
CA TRP A 109 -0.35 4.88 -17.29
C TRP A 109 0.39 6.21 -17.50
N VAL A 110 1.51 6.36 -16.78
CA VAL A 110 2.37 7.53 -16.86
C VAL A 110 3.60 7.19 -17.69
N GLU A 111 3.77 7.91 -18.79
CA GLU A 111 5.02 7.91 -19.56
C GLU A 111 5.96 8.97 -18.97
N ALA A 112 6.90 8.53 -18.14
CA ALA A 112 7.90 9.42 -17.57
C ALA A 112 8.90 9.85 -18.66
N GLY A 113 9.30 11.13 -18.63
CA GLY A 113 10.43 11.59 -19.43
C GLY A 113 11.75 10.94 -19.00
N GLU A 114 12.74 10.96 -19.89
CA GLU A 114 14.08 10.45 -19.57
C GLU A 114 14.81 11.38 -18.57
N GLY A 115 15.72 10.79 -17.79
CA GLY A 115 16.60 11.51 -16.87
C GLY A 115 16.23 11.38 -15.39
N SER A 116 16.84 12.20 -14.56
CA SER A 116 16.61 12.26 -13.11
C SER A 116 16.32 13.70 -12.67
N VAL A 117 15.58 13.83 -11.57
CA VAL A 117 15.31 15.13 -10.94
C VAL A 117 16.28 15.32 -9.78
N GLU A 118 17.15 16.33 -9.85
CA GLU A 118 18.00 16.69 -8.71
C GLU A 118 17.15 17.27 -7.58
N LEU A 119 17.26 16.68 -6.40
CA LEU A 119 16.60 17.18 -5.20
C LEU A 119 17.38 18.36 -4.62
N ASN A 120 16.65 19.37 -4.15
CA ASN A 120 17.20 20.48 -3.36
C ASN A 120 18.38 21.21 -4.04
N ALA A 121 18.34 21.31 -5.37
CA ALA A 121 19.39 21.91 -6.19
C ALA A 121 19.81 23.30 -5.68
N GLY A 122 21.14 23.53 -5.64
CA GLY A 122 21.73 24.79 -5.21
C GLY A 122 21.69 25.06 -3.70
N ARG A 123 21.16 24.14 -2.88
CA ARG A 123 21.21 24.28 -1.42
C ARG A 123 22.51 23.72 -0.85
N GLU A 124 22.95 24.31 0.26
CA GLU A 124 24.08 23.80 1.01
C GLU A 124 23.74 22.43 1.62
N ARG A 125 24.64 21.47 1.39
CA ARG A 125 24.54 20.08 1.81
C ARG A 125 25.74 19.69 2.65
N ARG A 126 25.53 18.77 3.59
CA ARG A 126 26.58 18.18 4.43
C ARG A 126 26.27 16.71 4.68
N THR A 127 27.29 15.93 5.03
CA THR A 127 27.12 14.55 5.50
C THR A 127 27.37 14.52 7.00
N LEU A 128 26.50 13.86 7.75
CA LEU A 128 26.62 13.70 9.19
C LEU A 128 26.47 12.22 9.58
N PRO A 129 27.38 11.68 10.40
CA PRO A 129 27.13 10.42 11.10
C PRO A 129 26.07 10.65 12.17
N VAL A 130 25.06 9.79 12.20
CA VAL A 130 24.00 9.78 13.21
C VAL A 130 23.94 8.39 13.83
N LEU A 131 24.29 8.30 15.11
CA LEU A 131 24.17 7.09 15.92
C LEU A 131 22.83 7.11 16.66
N ASN A 132 22.09 6.00 16.64
CA ASN A 132 20.97 5.81 17.57
C ASN A 132 21.45 5.08 18.83
N GLU A 133 21.55 5.79 19.95
CA GLU A 133 21.92 5.23 21.25
C GLU A 133 20.72 4.61 22.01
N GLY A 134 19.52 4.72 21.47
CA GLY A 134 18.30 4.17 22.04
C GLY A 134 18.15 2.66 21.82
N ASP A 135 17.10 2.10 22.40
CA ASP A 135 16.71 0.68 22.29
C ASP A 135 15.63 0.43 21.22
N ARG A 136 15.17 1.49 20.54
CA ARG A 136 14.11 1.45 19.53
C ARG A 136 14.51 2.21 18.28
N THR A 137 14.04 1.75 17.13
CA THR A 137 14.24 2.44 15.86
C THR A 137 13.59 3.83 15.91
N VAL A 138 14.34 4.84 15.49
CA VAL A 138 13.83 6.21 15.32
C VAL A 138 13.64 6.49 13.84
N TYR A 139 12.49 7.05 13.46
CA TYR A 139 12.23 7.50 12.09
C TYR A 139 12.26 9.03 12.06
N VAL A 140 13.02 9.60 11.13
CA VAL A 140 13.07 11.05 10.91
C VAL A 140 12.59 11.36 9.50
N SER A 141 11.56 12.19 9.39
CA SER A 141 10.99 12.57 8.09
C SER A 141 11.80 13.66 7.39
N SER A 142 11.67 13.72 6.06
CA SER A 142 12.41 14.62 5.16
C SER A 142 12.47 16.09 5.59
N HIS A 143 11.43 16.61 6.25
CA HIS A 143 11.29 18.03 6.59
C HIS A 143 11.37 18.33 8.08
N PHE A 144 11.64 17.32 8.91
CA PHE A 144 11.74 17.52 10.34
C PHE A 144 13.08 18.21 10.69
N PRO A 145 13.09 19.20 11.62
CA PRO A 145 14.32 19.87 12.04
C PRO A 145 15.28 18.89 12.73
N LEU A 146 16.51 18.74 12.23
CA LEU A 146 17.47 17.83 12.86
C LEU A 146 17.79 18.23 14.31
N THR A 147 17.81 19.51 14.64
CA THR A 147 18.02 19.97 16.02
C THR A 147 16.98 19.46 17.00
N GLU A 148 15.77 19.14 16.55
CA GLU A 148 14.63 18.76 17.39
C GLU A 148 14.36 17.24 17.38
N VAL A 149 15.14 16.43 16.64
CA VAL A 149 14.90 14.98 16.60
C VAL A 149 15.16 14.36 17.96
N ASN A 150 14.63 13.15 18.15
CA ASN A 150 14.78 12.35 19.37
C ASN A 150 16.20 12.45 19.95
N ALA A 151 16.29 12.71 21.26
CA ALA A 151 17.55 12.87 21.98
C ALA A 151 18.42 11.61 21.95
N ALA A 152 17.84 10.43 21.70
CA ALA A 152 18.57 9.19 21.50
C ALA A 152 19.45 9.17 20.23
N LEU A 153 19.21 10.10 19.28
CA LEU A 153 20.08 10.25 18.11
C LEU A 153 21.27 11.15 18.46
N ALA A 154 22.45 10.54 18.57
CA ALA A 154 23.72 11.18 18.82
C ALA A 154 24.40 11.59 17.51
N PHE A 155 24.62 12.90 17.36
CA PHE A 155 25.33 13.53 16.25
C PHE A 155 25.66 14.98 16.63
N ASP A 156 26.43 15.66 15.79
CA ASP A 156 26.76 17.07 15.99
C ASP A 156 25.55 17.99 15.70
N ARG A 157 24.83 18.37 16.76
CA ARG A 157 23.64 19.23 16.70
C ARG A 157 23.95 20.66 16.24
N GLU A 158 25.14 21.17 16.55
CA GLU A 158 25.56 22.50 16.09
C GLU A 158 25.78 22.51 14.58
N ARG A 159 26.45 21.47 14.05
CA ARG A 159 26.63 21.30 12.61
C ARG A 159 25.32 21.05 11.86
N ALA A 160 24.31 20.48 12.52
CA ALA A 160 22.99 20.23 11.98
C ALA A 160 22.00 21.41 12.18
N ALA A 161 22.43 22.52 12.76
CA ALA A 161 21.57 23.67 13.01
C ALA A 161 20.97 24.22 11.71
N GLY A 162 19.65 24.36 11.67
CA GLY A 162 18.93 24.82 10.47
C GLY A 162 18.87 23.80 9.33
N MET A 163 19.27 22.53 9.56
CA MET A 163 19.27 21.48 8.53
C MET A 163 18.14 20.46 8.72
N ARG A 164 17.85 19.75 7.63
CA ARG A 164 16.92 18.60 7.54
C ARG A 164 17.56 17.51 6.68
N LEU A 165 17.00 16.29 6.69
CA LEU A 165 17.48 15.22 5.82
C LEU A 165 17.34 15.59 4.33
N ASP A 166 18.37 15.31 3.55
CA ASP A 166 18.38 15.51 2.09
C ASP A 166 17.83 14.27 1.38
N ILE A 167 16.54 14.00 1.61
CA ILE A 167 15.83 12.85 1.05
C ILE A 167 14.56 13.33 0.32
N PRO A 168 13.93 12.49 -0.54
CA PRO A 168 12.69 12.86 -1.21
C PRO A 168 11.62 13.38 -0.24
N ALA A 169 10.88 14.41 -0.66
CA ALA A 169 9.83 14.99 0.17
C ALA A 169 8.77 13.92 0.51
N GLY A 170 8.35 13.89 1.77
CA GLY A 170 7.37 12.91 2.27
C GLY A 170 7.94 11.56 2.70
N THR A 171 9.22 11.27 2.46
CA THR A 171 9.86 10.04 2.97
C THR A 171 10.50 10.26 4.34
N ALA A 172 10.99 9.18 4.94
CA ALA A 172 11.71 9.16 6.20
C ALA A 172 12.89 8.19 6.16
N THR A 173 13.91 8.48 6.95
CA THR A 173 15.04 7.57 7.20
C THR A 173 14.84 6.89 8.55
N ALA A 174 15.02 5.57 8.58
CA ALA A 174 15.01 4.78 9.80
C ALA A 174 16.43 4.69 10.38
N PHE A 175 16.56 4.89 11.69
CA PHE A 175 17.81 4.75 12.45
C PHE A 175 17.65 3.59 13.44
N PRO A 176 18.15 2.38 13.13
CA PRO A 176 18.06 1.23 14.01
C PRO A 176 18.86 1.41 15.31
N PRO A 177 18.47 0.77 16.43
CA PRO A 177 19.21 0.80 17.69
C PRO A 177 20.68 0.39 17.54
N GLY A 178 21.60 1.19 18.08
CA GLY A 178 23.03 0.91 18.12
C GLY A 178 23.78 1.09 16.80
N GLU A 179 23.10 1.52 15.73
CA GLU A 179 23.70 1.70 14.40
C GLU A 179 24.04 3.17 14.15
N THR A 180 25.20 3.41 13.52
CA THR A 180 25.58 4.72 12.98
C THR A 180 25.30 4.74 11.49
N LEU A 181 24.46 5.68 11.05
CA LEU A 181 24.17 5.91 9.64
C LEU A 181 24.76 7.25 9.21
N GLU A 182 25.51 7.23 8.10
CA GLU A 182 25.92 8.45 7.40
C GLU A 182 24.74 8.98 6.58
N VAL A 183 24.29 10.20 6.88
CA VAL A 183 23.15 10.81 6.20
C VAL A 183 23.51 12.13 5.57
N GLU A 184 22.98 12.38 4.37
CA GLU A 184 23.03 13.69 3.74
C GLU A 184 21.97 14.61 4.34
N VAL A 185 22.36 15.85 4.62
CA VAL A 185 21.52 16.87 5.23
C VAL A 185 21.62 18.15 4.41
N VAL A 186 20.52 18.89 4.36
CA VAL A 186 20.37 20.10 3.54
C VAL A 186 19.78 21.24 4.36
N VAL A 187 20.18 22.47 4.06
CA VAL A 187 19.64 23.67 4.72
C VAL A 187 18.12 23.78 4.49
N ARG A 188 17.39 24.00 5.58
CA ARG A 188 15.95 24.23 5.56
C ARG A 188 15.66 25.57 4.90
N SER A 189 14.60 25.63 4.11
CA SER A 189 14.06 26.91 3.65
C SER A 189 13.43 27.62 4.85
N SER A 190 13.82 28.88 5.06
CA SER A 190 13.23 29.81 6.03
C SER A 190 11.76 30.07 5.77
#